data_AF-A0A972VDY6-F1
#
_entry.id   AF-A0A972VDY6-F1
#
_cell.length_a   1.000
_cell.length_b   1.000
_cell.length_c   1.000
_cell.angle_alpha   90.00
_cell.angle_beta   90.00
_cell.angle_gamma   90.00
#
_symmetry.space_group_name_H-M   'P 1'
#
loop_
_entity.id
_entity.type
_entity.pdbx_description
1 polymer ?
#
loop_
_entity_poly.entity_id
_entity_poly.type
_entity_poly.pdbx_seq_one_letter_code
_entity_poly.pdbx_strand_id
1 'polypeptide(L)'
;MTSMWDYLIVTASNDAQAKAYEHQLTLRQHLGLIQDVREVRVIADPGGLRIGSGGSTLCCLLEVLNHHIERTDSDPLSPETWRAVFQALRILIVHAGGDSKRLPAYSPCGKIFVPVPGHNDSALPMTLFDRQLPKYLALPCAPAGTGQIVITAGDVMLQFDPKEAQLNHPGLVGLGSYAPPEHACHHGVYCRDAQQHVTRYLQKPTPDQQHDAGAVDLYGQAILDIGVMSFDANTAVQLLSVCGLKRGPNTTLEINGPLGQGVFNKEVDFYREICAALGTETTEDLYLQTVQQCGSPWDTGTLKTLYQGLKPLAFRVNALTHCDFLHFGTTRQIITSAYALIQRERLNTAPREVLSLNNRITDTGQIQGTTSLVEGCCIQDTLTLAGDNVVAGLDVTHPM
;
A
#
# COMPACT_ATOMS: atom_id res chain seq x y z
N MET A 1 -19.43 13.42 -13.70
CA MET A 1 -17.98 13.55 -13.43
C MET A 1 -17.39 12.18 -13.64
N THR A 2 -16.38 12.03 -14.48
CA THR A 2 -15.78 10.73 -14.77
C THR A 2 -15.07 10.21 -13.53
N SER A 3 -15.49 9.05 -13.03
CA SER A 3 -14.88 8.31 -11.90
C SER A 3 -13.52 7.70 -12.24
N MET A 4 -13.04 7.89 -13.47
CA MET A 4 -11.82 7.30 -13.99
C MET A 4 -10.58 7.82 -13.25
N TRP A 5 -9.65 6.94 -12.95
CA TRP A 5 -8.33 7.27 -12.43
C TRP A 5 -7.42 7.69 -13.58
N ASP A 6 -6.62 8.74 -13.37
CA ASP A 6 -5.64 9.17 -14.36
C ASP A 6 -4.41 8.26 -14.31
N TYR A 7 -3.98 7.90 -13.10
CA TYR A 7 -2.82 7.03 -12.89
C TYR A 7 -3.13 5.88 -11.93
N LEU A 8 -2.71 4.68 -12.30
CA LEU A 8 -2.40 3.58 -11.38
C LEU A 8 -0.89 3.36 -11.38
N ILE A 9 -0.26 3.50 -10.23
CA ILE A 9 1.18 3.35 -10.06
C ILE A 9 1.43 2.20 -9.10
N VAL A 10 2.23 1.22 -9.51
CA VAL A 10 2.70 0.15 -8.62
C VAL A 10 4.17 0.36 -8.33
N THR A 11 4.56 0.46 -7.05
CA THR A 11 5.98 0.65 -6.70
C THR A 11 6.72 -0.69 -6.67
N ALA A 12 7.99 -0.68 -7.05
CA ALA A 12 8.87 -1.85 -7.06
C ALA A 12 10.18 -1.55 -6.31
N SER A 13 10.85 -2.57 -5.77
CA SER A 13 12.09 -2.43 -5.00
C SER A 13 13.32 -2.14 -5.86
N ASN A 14 13.27 -2.47 -7.16
CA ASN A 14 14.35 -2.31 -8.12
C ASN A 14 13.84 -2.53 -9.56
N ASP A 15 14.69 -2.24 -10.54
CA ASP A 15 14.36 -2.35 -11.97
C ASP A 15 13.98 -3.75 -12.43
N ALA A 16 14.55 -4.80 -11.84
CA ALA A 16 14.23 -6.18 -12.21
C ALA A 16 12.80 -6.54 -11.77
N GLN A 17 12.43 -6.17 -10.55
CA GLN A 17 11.05 -6.31 -10.07
C GLN A 17 10.10 -5.41 -10.85
N ALA A 18 10.52 -4.19 -11.18
CA ALA A 18 9.69 -3.27 -11.97
C ALA A 18 9.34 -3.86 -13.34
N LYS A 19 10.33 -4.40 -14.07
CA LYS A 19 10.10 -5.10 -15.34
C LYS A 19 9.13 -6.27 -15.19
N ALA A 20 9.25 -7.07 -14.12
CA ALA A 20 8.31 -8.17 -13.87
C ALA A 20 6.87 -7.65 -13.66
N TYR A 21 6.71 -6.57 -12.89
CA TYR A 21 5.40 -5.94 -12.66
C TYR A 21 4.83 -5.31 -13.93
N GLU A 22 5.65 -4.68 -14.77
CA GLU A 22 5.23 -4.14 -16.06
C GLU A 22 4.62 -5.24 -16.94
N HIS A 23 5.29 -6.40 -17.03
CA HIS A 23 4.75 -7.54 -17.78
C HIS A 23 3.40 -8.02 -17.20
N GLN A 24 3.30 -8.14 -15.87
CA GLN A 24 2.06 -8.54 -15.20
C GLN A 24 0.91 -7.57 -15.46
N LEU A 25 1.18 -6.26 -15.46
CA LEU A 25 0.20 -5.21 -15.67
C LEU A 25 -0.20 -5.07 -17.16
N THR A 26 0.75 -5.12 -18.08
CA THR A 26 0.49 -5.07 -19.52
C THR A 26 -0.40 -6.23 -19.97
N LEU A 27 -0.15 -7.45 -19.48
CA LEU A 27 -1.01 -8.60 -19.78
C LEU A 27 -2.45 -8.38 -19.27
N ARG A 28 -2.61 -7.83 -18.07
CA ARG A 28 -3.92 -7.49 -17.50
C ARG A 28 -4.63 -6.38 -18.28
N GLN A 29 -3.91 -5.37 -18.74
CA GLN A 29 -4.46 -4.32 -19.62
C GLN A 29 -4.94 -4.91 -20.96
N HIS A 30 -4.12 -5.73 -21.62
CA HIS A 30 -4.50 -6.38 -22.88
C HIS A 30 -5.73 -7.29 -22.75
N LEU A 31 -5.91 -7.93 -21.59
CA LEU A 31 -7.07 -8.77 -21.28
C LEU A 31 -8.26 -7.98 -20.72
N GLY A 32 -8.17 -6.65 -20.60
CA GLY A 32 -9.26 -5.80 -20.11
C GLY A 32 -9.56 -5.97 -18.61
N LEU A 33 -8.60 -6.47 -17.82
CA LEU A 33 -8.73 -6.69 -16.37
C LEU A 33 -8.44 -5.42 -15.56
N ILE A 34 -7.79 -4.43 -16.16
CA ILE A 34 -7.61 -3.09 -15.59
C ILE A 34 -8.49 -2.14 -16.40
N GLN A 35 -9.58 -1.68 -15.78
CA GLN A 35 -10.53 -0.75 -16.37
C GLN A 35 -10.55 0.55 -15.57
N ASP A 36 -11.12 1.61 -16.13
CA ASP A 36 -11.26 2.92 -15.45
C ASP A 36 -9.93 3.56 -14.98
N VAL A 37 -8.84 3.25 -15.67
CA VAL A 37 -7.51 3.86 -15.47
C VAL A 37 -6.97 4.31 -16.82
N ARG A 38 -6.53 5.58 -16.94
CA ARG A 38 -5.92 6.07 -18.19
C ARG A 38 -4.51 5.56 -18.39
N GLU A 39 -3.68 5.66 -17.36
CA GLU A 39 -2.28 5.30 -17.44
C GLU A 39 -1.87 4.40 -16.28
N VAL A 40 -1.14 3.32 -16.62
CA VAL A 40 -0.59 2.38 -15.65
C VAL A 40 0.93 2.47 -15.70
N ARG A 41 1.57 2.70 -14.55
CA ARG A 41 3.03 2.80 -14.43
C ARG A 41 3.56 1.89 -13.34
N VAL A 42 4.83 1.52 -13.49
CA VAL A 42 5.63 0.90 -12.44
C VAL A 42 6.80 1.81 -12.14
N ILE A 43 7.04 2.09 -10.86
CA ILE A 43 8.13 2.96 -10.43
C ILE A 43 9.01 2.19 -9.45
N ALA A 44 10.25 1.98 -9.85
CA ALA A 44 11.26 1.35 -9.00
C ALA A 44 11.86 2.34 -8.01
N ASP A 45 12.24 1.84 -6.83
CA ASP A 45 13.11 2.57 -5.93
C ASP A 45 14.48 2.82 -6.63
N PRO A 46 14.99 4.08 -6.67
CA PRO A 46 16.16 4.43 -7.46
C PRO A 46 17.43 3.67 -7.04
N GLY A 47 18.15 3.15 -8.03
CA GLY A 47 19.38 2.40 -7.80
C GLY A 47 19.20 1.08 -7.03
N GLY A 48 17.95 0.61 -6.86
CA GLY A 48 17.62 -0.57 -6.05
C GLY A 48 17.85 -0.37 -4.55
N LEU A 49 18.02 0.88 -4.11
CA LEU A 49 18.14 1.23 -2.70
C LEU A 49 16.73 1.34 -2.13
N ARG A 50 16.47 0.67 -1.00
CA ARG A 50 15.21 0.85 -0.31
C ARG A 50 15.11 2.29 0.19
N ILE A 51 14.06 3.01 -0.21
CA ILE A 51 13.84 4.43 0.17
C ILE A 51 12.63 4.64 1.09
N GLY A 52 11.93 3.57 1.47
CA GLY A 52 10.76 3.60 2.34
C GLY A 52 9.49 4.09 1.63
N SER A 53 8.32 3.84 2.23
CA SER A 53 7.01 4.14 1.61
C SER A 53 6.81 5.63 1.32
N GLY A 54 7.33 6.51 2.18
CA GLY A 54 7.31 7.96 1.96
C GLY A 54 8.22 8.37 0.80
N GLY A 55 9.41 7.78 0.72
CA GLY A 55 10.32 7.97 -0.41
C GLY A 55 9.70 7.51 -1.73
N SER A 56 9.14 6.31 -1.79
CA SER A 56 8.50 5.81 -3.00
C SER A 56 7.30 6.67 -3.41
N THR A 57 6.50 7.18 -2.46
CA THR A 57 5.41 8.14 -2.76
C THR A 57 5.95 9.41 -3.41
N LEU A 58 7.04 9.98 -2.87
CA LEU A 58 7.67 11.17 -3.44
C LEU A 58 8.20 10.92 -4.86
N CYS A 59 8.82 9.77 -5.11
CA CYS A 59 9.25 9.36 -6.45
C CYS A 59 8.07 9.25 -7.41
N CYS A 60 6.94 8.68 -6.97
CA CYS A 60 5.73 8.60 -7.79
C CYS A 60 5.17 9.97 -8.16
N LEU A 61 5.08 10.87 -7.18
CA LEU A 61 4.62 12.24 -7.40
C LEU A 61 5.56 12.99 -8.35
N LEU A 62 6.88 12.82 -8.19
CA LEU A 62 7.88 13.44 -9.04
C LEU A 62 7.78 12.95 -10.50
N GLU A 63 7.62 11.65 -10.70
CA GLU A 63 7.49 11.04 -12.03
C GLU A 63 6.25 11.56 -12.77
N VAL A 64 5.09 11.61 -12.08
CA VAL A 64 3.87 12.21 -12.64
C VAL A 64 4.10 13.68 -12.96
N LEU A 65 4.71 14.43 -12.04
CA LEU A 65 4.96 15.85 -12.21
C LEU A 65 5.86 16.12 -13.43
N ASN A 66 6.96 15.38 -13.59
CA ASN A 66 7.86 15.48 -14.74
C ASN A 66 7.11 15.22 -16.06
N HIS A 67 6.28 14.18 -16.10
CA HIS A 67 5.51 13.85 -17.30
C HIS A 67 4.58 14.99 -17.78
N HIS A 68 4.02 15.75 -16.84
CA HIS A 68 3.12 16.86 -17.16
C HIS A 68 3.86 18.19 -17.40
N ILE A 69 4.98 18.40 -16.70
CA ILE A 69 5.77 19.63 -16.81
C ILE A 69 6.52 19.73 -18.15
N GLU A 70 6.98 18.61 -18.70
CA GLU A 70 7.59 18.59 -20.04
C GLU A 70 6.63 19.12 -21.14
N ARG A 71 5.33 19.23 -20.82
CA ARG A 71 4.26 19.60 -21.76
C ARG A 71 3.66 20.98 -21.47
N THR A 72 4.25 21.78 -20.57
CA THR A 72 3.76 23.12 -20.21
C THR A 72 4.82 24.20 -20.46
N ASP A 73 4.38 25.39 -20.88
CA ASP A 73 5.23 26.59 -21.03
C ASP A 73 5.45 27.33 -19.70
N SER A 74 4.85 26.84 -18.60
CA SER A 74 4.92 27.46 -17.27
C SER A 74 6.26 27.21 -16.58
N ASP A 75 6.59 27.98 -15.54
CA ASP A 75 7.80 27.73 -14.74
C ASP A 75 7.71 26.33 -14.08
N PRO A 76 8.56 25.37 -14.45
CA PRO A 76 8.57 24.02 -13.88
C PRO A 76 8.96 23.98 -12.40
N LEU A 77 9.51 25.05 -11.81
CA LEU A 77 9.83 25.10 -10.37
C LEU A 77 8.76 25.80 -9.52
N SER A 78 7.71 26.33 -10.13
CA SER A 78 6.66 27.02 -9.39
C SER A 78 5.74 26.01 -8.67
N PRO A 79 5.54 26.16 -7.34
CA PRO A 79 4.54 25.38 -6.61
C PRO A 79 3.12 25.53 -7.17
N GLU A 80 2.80 26.66 -7.79
CA GLU A 80 1.53 26.90 -8.49
C GLU A 80 1.39 26.01 -9.72
N THR A 81 2.45 25.83 -10.50
CA THR A 81 2.48 24.88 -11.63
C THR A 81 2.24 23.46 -11.13
N TRP A 82 2.93 23.04 -10.07
CA TRP A 82 2.78 21.69 -9.51
C TRP A 82 1.37 21.46 -8.99
N ARG A 83 0.81 22.46 -8.30
CA ARG A 83 -0.55 22.42 -7.79
C ARG A 83 -1.56 22.30 -8.92
N ALA A 84 -1.42 23.07 -9.99
CA ALA A 84 -2.31 22.99 -11.14
C ALA A 84 -2.29 21.60 -11.80
N VAL A 85 -1.12 20.95 -11.88
CA VAL A 85 -1.00 19.55 -12.34
C VAL A 85 -1.79 18.62 -11.43
N PHE A 86 -1.50 18.59 -10.13
CA PHE A 86 -2.16 17.64 -9.22
C PHE A 86 -3.65 17.91 -9.03
N GLN A 87 -4.11 19.17 -9.12
CA GLN A 87 -5.53 19.51 -9.02
C GLN A 87 -6.39 18.88 -10.12
N ALA A 88 -5.78 18.58 -11.27
CA ALA A 88 -6.43 17.96 -12.41
C ALA A 88 -6.38 16.43 -12.40
N LEU A 89 -5.69 15.83 -11.42
CA LEU A 89 -5.35 14.40 -11.44
C LEU A 89 -5.94 13.60 -10.28
N ARG A 90 -6.27 12.35 -10.60
CA ARG A 90 -6.64 11.27 -9.69
C ARG A 90 -5.62 10.14 -9.80
N ILE A 91 -4.84 9.90 -8.75
CA ILE A 91 -3.67 9.03 -8.75
C ILE A 91 -3.80 7.95 -7.68
N LEU A 92 -3.75 6.68 -8.06
CA LEU A 92 -3.68 5.54 -7.13
C LEU A 92 -2.25 4.99 -7.12
N ILE A 93 -1.61 4.99 -5.96
CA ILE A 93 -0.27 4.43 -5.74
C ILE A 93 -0.41 3.19 -4.85
N VAL A 94 0.04 2.05 -5.36
CA VAL A 94 0.08 0.79 -4.61
C VAL A 94 1.53 0.45 -4.29
N HIS A 95 1.88 0.51 -3.01
CA HIS A 95 3.21 0.19 -2.53
C HIS A 95 3.45 -1.32 -2.55
N ALA A 96 4.28 -1.78 -3.50
CA ALA A 96 4.59 -3.21 -3.68
C ALA A 96 6.10 -3.52 -3.71
N GLY A 97 6.96 -2.54 -3.38
CA GLY A 97 8.42 -2.61 -3.46
C GLY A 97 9.12 -3.38 -2.33
N GLY A 98 8.61 -4.55 -1.93
CA GLY A 98 9.22 -5.38 -0.88
C GLY A 98 9.92 -6.62 -1.42
N ASP A 99 11.09 -6.97 -0.86
CA ASP A 99 11.88 -8.16 -1.23
C ASP A 99 11.16 -9.52 -1.03
N SER A 100 10.02 -9.54 -0.35
CA SER A 100 9.24 -10.76 -0.09
C SER A 100 10.04 -11.88 0.60
N LYS A 101 11.07 -11.55 1.40
CA LYS A 101 11.99 -12.52 2.04
C LYS A 101 11.30 -13.60 2.89
N ARG A 102 10.10 -13.32 3.39
CA ARG A 102 9.28 -14.25 4.19
C ARG A 102 8.30 -15.08 3.35
N LEU A 103 8.37 -14.95 2.03
CA LEU A 103 7.58 -15.64 1.05
C LEU A 103 8.43 -15.95 -0.21
N PRO A 104 9.39 -16.88 -0.09
CA PRO A 104 10.38 -17.10 -1.13
C PRO A 104 9.78 -17.59 -2.45
N ALA A 105 8.76 -18.45 -2.39
CA ALA A 105 8.11 -19.03 -3.57
C ALA A 105 7.53 -17.97 -4.54
N TYR A 106 7.18 -16.80 -4.02
CA TYR A 106 6.57 -15.70 -4.79
C TYR A 106 7.43 -14.43 -4.79
N SER A 107 8.70 -14.52 -4.36
CA SER A 107 9.61 -13.38 -4.40
C SER A 107 9.84 -12.82 -5.83
N PRO A 108 9.99 -13.66 -6.88
CA PRO A 108 10.20 -13.16 -8.25
C PRO A 108 9.00 -12.38 -8.83
N CYS A 109 7.77 -12.80 -8.52
CA CYS A 109 6.55 -12.13 -9.00
C CYS A 109 6.07 -11.03 -8.05
N GLY A 110 6.63 -10.94 -6.84
CA GLY A 110 6.25 -9.98 -5.81
C GLY A 110 4.92 -10.31 -5.11
N LYS A 111 4.78 -9.92 -3.83
CA LYS A 111 3.61 -10.27 -3.02
C LYS A 111 2.28 -9.86 -3.64
N ILE A 112 2.27 -8.70 -4.30
CA ILE A 112 1.05 -8.14 -4.89
C ILE A 112 0.48 -9.04 -6.00
N PHE A 113 1.30 -9.86 -6.65
CA PHE A 113 0.85 -10.81 -7.68
C PHE A 113 0.83 -12.27 -7.18
N VAL A 114 0.83 -12.49 -5.87
CA VAL A 114 0.61 -13.83 -5.30
C VAL A 114 -0.74 -14.36 -5.76
N PRO A 115 -0.82 -15.62 -6.23
CA PRO A 115 -2.06 -16.26 -6.60
C PRO A 115 -2.95 -16.43 -5.37
N VAL A 116 -4.22 -16.09 -5.52
CA VAL A 116 -5.22 -16.22 -4.47
C VAL A 116 -6.42 -16.98 -5.00
N PRO A 117 -7.17 -17.69 -4.14
CA PRO A 117 -8.38 -18.36 -4.57
C PRO A 117 -9.35 -17.39 -5.22
N GLY A 118 -10.12 -17.87 -6.19
CA GLY A 118 -11.22 -17.15 -6.82
C GLY A 118 -11.57 -17.70 -8.19
N HIS A 119 -12.76 -17.34 -8.68
CA HIS A 119 -13.18 -17.68 -10.04
C HIS A 119 -12.88 -16.48 -10.95
N ASN A 120 -12.15 -16.70 -12.03
CA ASN A 120 -12.13 -15.79 -13.16
C ASN A 120 -12.29 -16.57 -14.46
N ASP A 121 -12.81 -15.89 -15.48
CA ASP A 121 -12.89 -16.41 -16.85
C ASP A 121 -11.67 -15.94 -17.67
N SER A 122 -10.59 -15.56 -17.00
CA SER A 122 -9.38 -15.02 -17.64
C SER A 122 -8.36 -16.12 -17.87
N ALA A 123 -7.51 -15.94 -18.89
CA ALA A 123 -6.33 -16.77 -19.11
C ALA A 123 -5.25 -16.56 -18.03
N LEU A 124 -5.36 -15.51 -17.22
CA LEU A 124 -4.45 -15.26 -16.10
C LEU A 124 -5.02 -15.80 -14.78
N PRO A 125 -4.16 -16.39 -13.93
CA PRO A 125 -4.57 -16.76 -12.59
C PRO A 125 -4.95 -15.51 -11.79
N MET A 126 -5.94 -15.66 -10.90
CA MET A 126 -6.34 -14.59 -10.01
C MET A 126 -5.26 -14.31 -8.98
N THR A 127 -4.88 -13.05 -8.84
CA THR A 127 -3.86 -12.62 -7.87
C THR A 127 -4.42 -11.67 -6.82
N LEU A 128 -3.62 -11.45 -5.78
CA LEU A 128 -3.89 -10.47 -4.74
C LEU A 128 -4.18 -9.07 -5.32
N PHE A 129 -3.46 -8.65 -6.37
CA PHE A 129 -3.72 -7.41 -7.12
C PHE A 129 -5.14 -7.37 -7.69
N ASP A 130 -5.55 -8.43 -8.37
CA ASP A 130 -6.84 -8.53 -9.06
C ASP A 130 -8.01 -8.47 -8.07
N ARG A 131 -7.80 -8.93 -6.84
CA ARG A 131 -8.80 -8.86 -5.75
C ARG A 131 -8.88 -7.49 -5.09
N GLN A 132 -7.75 -6.78 -5.00
CA GLN A 132 -7.68 -5.50 -4.31
C GLN A 132 -8.10 -4.34 -5.21
N LEU A 133 -7.61 -4.32 -6.45
CA LEU A 133 -7.75 -3.19 -7.36
C LEU A 133 -9.20 -2.70 -7.51
N PRO A 134 -10.22 -3.57 -7.71
CA PRO A 134 -11.60 -3.09 -7.86
C PRO A 134 -12.12 -2.26 -6.68
N LYS A 135 -11.67 -2.57 -5.45
CA LYS A 135 -12.08 -1.81 -4.26
C LYS A 135 -11.53 -0.38 -4.29
N TYR A 136 -10.26 -0.25 -4.65
CA TYR A 136 -9.62 1.07 -4.73
C TYR A 136 -10.14 1.87 -5.92
N LEU A 137 -10.39 1.22 -7.06
CA LEU A 137 -10.99 1.89 -8.22
C LEU A 137 -12.39 2.44 -7.91
N ALA A 138 -13.16 1.73 -7.08
CA ALA A 138 -14.49 2.10 -6.62
C ALA A 138 -14.53 3.17 -5.51
N LEU A 139 -13.38 3.66 -5.02
CA LEU A 139 -13.37 4.73 -4.02
C LEU A 139 -14.09 5.99 -4.57
N PRO A 140 -14.76 6.78 -3.70
CA PRO A 140 -15.37 8.04 -4.10
C PRO A 140 -14.36 9.03 -4.67
N CYS A 141 -14.76 9.75 -5.71
CA CYS A 141 -13.96 10.81 -6.31
C CYS A 141 -14.02 12.07 -5.44
N ALA A 142 -12.89 12.76 -5.30
CA ALA A 142 -12.84 14.07 -4.67
C ALA A 142 -13.54 15.14 -5.54
N PRO A 143 -13.92 16.31 -4.99
CA PRO A 143 -14.47 17.40 -5.76
C PRO A 143 -13.54 17.83 -6.92
N ALA A 144 -14.11 18.26 -8.03
CA ALA A 144 -13.32 18.69 -9.18
C ALA A 144 -12.37 19.85 -8.80
N GLY A 145 -11.11 19.76 -9.23
CA GLY A 145 -10.09 20.78 -8.98
C GLY A 145 -9.39 20.69 -7.62
N THR A 146 -9.68 19.69 -6.78
CA THR A 146 -8.90 19.46 -5.55
C THR A 146 -7.66 18.60 -5.79
N GLY A 147 -7.71 17.73 -6.81
CA GLY A 147 -6.80 16.60 -6.93
C GLY A 147 -7.12 15.50 -5.91
N GLN A 148 -6.71 14.27 -6.22
CA GLN A 148 -6.83 13.14 -5.28
C GLN A 148 -5.70 12.16 -5.51
N ILE A 149 -4.84 11.98 -4.51
CA ILE A 149 -3.79 10.97 -4.51
C ILE A 149 -4.10 9.98 -3.40
N VAL A 150 -4.25 8.71 -3.73
CA VAL A 150 -4.47 7.63 -2.77
C VAL A 150 -3.24 6.73 -2.75
N ILE A 151 -2.70 6.47 -1.57
CA ILE A 151 -1.65 5.47 -1.35
C ILE A 151 -2.23 4.27 -0.60
N THR A 152 -1.78 3.08 -0.96
CA THR A 152 -2.18 1.84 -0.27
C THR A 152 -1.07 0.78 -0.29
N ALA A 153 -1.12 -0.19 0.62
CA ALA A 153 -0.20 -1.31 0.68
C ALA A 153 -0.61 -2.45 -0.28
N GLY A 154 0.36 -3.03 -0.99
CA GLY A 154 0.13 -4.12 -1.93
C GLY A 154 0.07 -5.52 -1.31
N ASP A 155 0.39 -5.69 -0.01
CA ASP A 155 0.51 -7.01 0.64
C ASP A 155 -0.58 -7.33 1.69
N VAL A 156 -1.61 -6.50 1.77
CA VAL A 156 -2.79 -6.68 2.62
C VAL A 156 -4.03 -6.55 1.76
N MET A 157 -4.91 -7.55 1.80
CA MET A 157 -6.24 -7.43 1.20
C MET A 157 -7.23 -6.93 2.23
N LEU A 158 -7.71 -5.71 2.01
CA LEU A 158 -8.73 -5.08 2.84
C LEU A 158 -10.13 -5.43 2.34
N GLN A 159 -11.07 -5.68 3.26
CA GLN A 159 -12.48 -5.86 2.92
C GLN A 159 -13.32 -4.81 3.65
N PHE A 160 -13.73 -3.79 2.91
CA PHE A 160 -14.63 -2.72 3.35
C PHE A 160 -15.53 -2.29 2.18
N ASP A 161 -16.62 -1.57 2.47
CA ASP A 161 -17.42 -0.88 1.45
C ASP A 161 -16.71 0.43 1.03
N PRO A 162 -16.25 0.57 -0.23
CA PRO A 162 -15.61 1.79 -0.70
C PRO A 162 -16.46 3.05 -0.50
N LYS A 163 -17.80 2.93 -0.46
CA LYS A 163 -18.70 4.07 -0.25
C LYS A 163 -18.62 4.67 1.15
N GLU A 164 -18.14 3.91 2.13
CA GLU A 164 -17.91 4.43 3.49
C GLU A 164 -16.66 5.33 3.57
N ALA A 165 -15.75 5.22 2.60
CA ALA A 165 -14.48 5.95 2.59
C ALA A 165 -14.66 7.44 2.22
N GLN A 166 -14.85 8.27 3.24
CA GLN A 166 -14.97 9.73 3.13
C GLN A 166 -13.59 10.39 3.04
N LEU A 167 -13.02 10.38 1.84
CA LEU A 167 -11.66 10.86 1.55
C LEU A 167 -11.61 12.31 1.03
N ASN A 168 -12.76 12.99 0.92
CA ASN A 168 -12.92 14.30 0.28
C ASN A 168 -12.68 15.49 1.22
N HIS A 169 -11.69 15.41 2.10
CA HIS A 169 -11.31 16.51 2.99
C HIS A 169 -9.95 17.11 2.60
N PRO A 170 -9.72 18.42 2.84
CA PRO A 170 -8.42 19.04 2.62
C PRO A 170 -7.32 18.40 3.48
N GLY A 171 -6.09 18.38 2.96
CA GLY A 171 -4.95 17.77 3.64
C GLY A 171 -4.83 16.27 3.41
N LEU A 172 -4.39 15.54 4.44
CA LEU A 172 -4.30 14.09 4.49
C LEU A 172 -5.54 13.51 5.19
N VAL A 173 -6.08 12.42 4.65
CA VAL A 173 -7.15 11.62 5.24
C VAL A 173 -6.72 10.17 5.30
N GLY A 174 -6.58 9.61 6.50
CA GLY A 174 -6.36 8.19 6.70
C GLY A 174 -7.64 7.41 6.86
N LEU A 175 -7.67 6.15 6.41
CA LEU A 175 -8.75 5.23 6.75
C LEU A 175 -8.37 4.42 7.99
N GLY A 176 -9.33 4.32 8.91
CA GLY A 176 -9.18 3.57 10.15
C GLY A 176 -10.21 2.46 10.29
N SER A 177 -9.93 1.51 11.17
CA SER A 177 -10.90 0.51 11.63
C SER A 177 -10.85 0.42 13.15
N TYR A 178 -11.99 0.17 13.79
CA TYR A 178 -12.03 -0.05 15.23
C TYR A 178 -11.54 -1.46 15.56
N ALA A 179 -10.63 -1.56 16.53
CA ALA A 179 -10.09 -2.84 16.99
C ALA A 179 -9.67 -2.79 18.46
N PRO A 180 -9.62 -3.94 19.15
CA PRO A 180 -9.01 -4.01 20.47
C PRO A 180 -7.53 -3.56 20.46
N PRO A 181 -7.04 -2.91 21.53
CA PRO A 181 -5.66 -2.42 21.61
C PRO A 181 -4.59 -3.49 21.34
N GLU A 182 -4.86 -4.74 21.73
CA GLU A 182 -3.98 -5.89 21.51
C GLU A 182 -3.79 -6.20 20.02
N HIS A 183 -4.81 -5.96 19.20
CA HIS A 183 -4.71 -6.10 17.75
C HIS A 183 -4.06 -4.86 17.12
N ALA A 184 -4.47 -3.66 17.58
CA ALA A 184 -3.98 -2.40 17.05
C ALA A 184 -2.47 -2.17 17.27
N CYS A 185 -1.85 -2.84 18.25
CA CYS A 185 -0.43 -2.65 18.58
C CYS A 185 0.57 -3.01 17.47
N HIS A 186 0.13 -3.71 16.43
CA HIS A 186 0.95 -4.03 15.26
C HIS A 186 0.85 -2.99 14.12
N HIS A 187 0.01 -1.97 14.29
CA HIS A 187 -0.38 -0.98 13.29
C HIS A 187 -0.13 0.45 13.78
N GLY A 188 -0.33 1.42 12.90
CA GLY A 188 -0.56 2.79 13.33
C GLY A 188 -1.88 2.90 14.11
N VAL A 189 -1.97 3.85 15.04
CA VAL A 189 -3.20 4.14 15.78
C VAL A 189 -3.47 5.64 15.75
N TYR A 190 -4.69 6.02 15.41
CA TYR A 190 -5.13 7.41 15.38
C TYR A 190 -5.75 7.81 16.72
N CYS A 191 -5.23 8.89 17.33
CA CYS A 191 -5.97 9.69 18.28
C CYS A 191 -6.69 10.80 17.49
N ARG A 192 -7.97 11.06 17.76
CA ARG A 192 -8.75 12.07 17.05
C ARG A 192 -9.62 12.92 17.98
N ASP A 193 -9.95 14.12 17.52
CA ASP A 193 -10.98 14.97 18.13
C ASP A 193 -12.39 14.60 17.65
N ALA A 194 -13.41 15.30 18.17
CA ALA A 194 -14.81 15.08 17.79
C ALA A 194 -15.11 15.44 16.31
N GLN A 195 -14.26 16.27 15.70
CA GLN A 195 -14.36 16.69 14.29
C GLN A 195 -13.52 15.82 13.35
N GLN A 196 -13.02 14.68 13.83
CA GLN A 196 -12.22 13.71 13.07
C GLN A 196 -10.81 14.19 12.71
N HIS A 197 -10.32 15.30 13.28
CA HIS A 197 -8.92 15.68 13.12
C HIS A 197 -8.04 14.77 13.96
N VAL A 198 -6.93 14.34 13.39
CA VAL A 198 -5.94 13.53 14.11
C VAL A 198 -5.21 14.44 15.08
N THR A 199 -5.34 14.17 16.38
CA THR A 199 -4.61 14.88 17.43
C THR A 199 -3.20 14.35 17.57
N ARG A 200 -3.05 13.02 17.49
CA ARG A 200 -1.78 12.30 17.51
C ARG A 200 -1.89 11.05 16.62
N TYR A 201 -0.78 10.69 15.99
CA TYR A 201 -0.63 9.43 15.27
C TYR A 201 0.46 8.60 15.94
N LEU A 202 0.10 7.42 16.44
CA LEU A 202 0.99 6.54 17.20
C LEU A 202 1.43 5.38 16.30
N GLN A 203 2.74 5.20 16.09
CA GLN A 203 3.24 4.14 15.22
C GLN A 203 3.57 2.88 16.04
N LYS A 204 2.77 1.82 15.89
CA LYS A 204 2.90 0.53 16.59
C LYS A 204 2.99 0.67 18.12
N PRO A 205 2.04 1.40 18.75
CA PRO A 205 2.06 1.60 20.19
C PRO A 205 1.70 0.32 20.95
N THR A 206 2.26 0.15 22.14
CA THR A 206 1.76 -0.87 23.08
C THR A 206 0.31 -0.57 23.50
N PRO A 207 -0.46 -1.57 23.99
CA PRO A 207 -1.79 -1.30 24.55
C PRO A 207 -1.79 -0.20 25.62
N ASP A 208 -0.81 -0.22 26.53
CA ASP A 208 -0.67 0.82 27.57
C ASP A 208 -0.47 2.22 26.96
N GLN A 209 0.39 2.34 25.95
CA GLN A 209 0.60 3.62 25.24
C GLN A 209 -0.68 4.11 24.54
N GLN A 210 -1.53 3.20 24.05
CA GLN A 210 -2.81 3.58 23.45
C GLN A 210 -3.77 4.14 24.51
N HIS A 211 -3.83 3.51 25.69
CA HIS A 211 -4.63 4.00 26.82
C HIS A 211 -4.12 5.36 27.33
N ASP A 212 -2.81 5.49 27.56
CA ASP A 212 -2.20 6.71 28.07
C ASP A 212 -2.36 7.90 27.11
N ALA A 213 -2.41 7.63 25.81
CA ALA A 213 -2.64 8.63 24.78
C ALA A 213 -4.13 8.92 24.51
N GLY A 214 -5.06 8.28 25.24
CA GLY A 214 -6.50 8.45 25.03
C GLY A 214 -7.00 7.93 23.68
N ALA A 215 -6.30 6.98 23.07
CA ALA A 215 -6.67 6.41 21.77
C ALA A 215 -7.81 5.38 21.85
N VAL A 216 -8.10 4.88 23.05
CA VAL A 216 -9.10 3.84 23.31
C VAL A 216 -10.42 4.46 23.72
N ASP A 217 -11.49 4.11 23.03
CA ASP A 217 -12.83 4.62 23.27
C ASP A 217 -13.55 3.92 24.45
N LEU A 218 -14.80 4.35 24.71
CA LEU A 218 -15.63 3.80 25.78
C LEU A 218 -16.00 2.31 25.60
N TYR A 219 -15.85 1.78 24.38
CA TYR A 219 -16.08 0.37 24.07
C TYR A 219 -14.80 -0.46 24.13
N GLY A 220 -13.68 0.14 24.54
CA GLY A 220 -12.40 -0.54 24.59
C GLY A 220 -11.76 -0.73 23.21
N GLN A 221 -12.10 0.11 22.22
CA GLN A 221 -11.57 0.02 20.87
C GLN A 221 -10.66 1.21 20.54
N ALA A 222 -9.56 0.93 19.84
CA ALA A 222 -8.69 1.91 19.23
C ALA A 222 -8.97 1.98 17.72
N ILE A 223 -8.69 3.14 17.10
CA ILE A 223 -8.79 3.31 15.65
C ILE A 223 -7.43 2.95 15.05
N LEU A 224 -7.29 1.71 14.58
CA LEU A 224 -6.06 1.27 13.91
C LEU A 224 -6.02 1.79 12.47
N ASP A 225 -4.81 2.02 11.97
CA ASP A 225 -4.54 2.37 10.57
C ASP A 225 -4.58 1.16 9.67
N ILE A 226 -5.41 1.25 8.63
CA ILE A 226 -5.61 0.18 7.66
C ILE A 226 -4.61 0.24 6.50
N GLY A 227 -3.77 1.29 6.44
CA GLY A 227 -2.76 1.46 5.39
C GLY A 227 -3.34 1.99 4.08
N VAL A 228 -4.41 2.79 4.15
CA VAL A 228 -4.97 3.55 3.02
C VAL A 228 -5.04 5.02 3.42
N MET A 229 -4.37 5.86 2.66
CA MET A 229 -4.36 7.32 2.88
C MET A 229 -4.70 8.04 1.58
N SER A 230 -5.45 9.13 1.67
CA SER A 230 -5.74 10.04 0.57
C SER A 230 -5.23 11.43 0.90
N PHE A 231 -4.68 12.14 -0.08
CA PHE A 231 -4.33 13.54 0.09
C PHE A 231 -4.58 14.38 -1.17
N ASP A 232 -4.75 15.67 -0.96
CA ASP A 232 -5.04 16.65 -2.00
C ASP A 232 -3.77 17.19 -2.70
N ALA A 233 -3.99 18.00 -3.74
CA ALA A 233 -2.90 18.63 -4.50
C ALA A 233 -1.99 19.51 -3.63
N ASN A 234 -2.54 20.24 -2.65
CA ASN A 234 -1.75 21.09 -1.77
C ASN A 234 -0.77 20.28 -0.92
N THR A 235 -1.24 19.13 -0.40
CA THR A 235 -0.43 18.19 0.36
C THR A 235 0.67 17.59 -0.50
N ALA A 236 0.36 17.16 -1.73
CA ALA A 236 1.35 16.65 -2.68
C ALA A 236 2.46 17.68 -2.95
N VAL A 237 2.09 18.94 -3.21
CA VAL A 237 3.02 20.05 -3.43
C VAL A 237 3.87 20.32 -2.19
N GLN A 238 3.28 20.30 -0.99
CA GLN A 238 4.03 20.53 0.24
C GLN A 238 5.04 19.41 0.50
N LEU A 239 4.65 18.14 0.32
CA LEU A 239 5.55 16.99 0.45
C LEU A 239 6.77 17.11 -0.47
N LEU A 240 6.54 17.47 -1.73
CA LEU A 240 7.60 17.68 -2.72
C LEU A 240 8.46 18.92 -2.40
N SER A 241 7.86 20.02 -1.96
CA SER A 241 8.55 21.26 -1.61
C SER A 241 9.50 21.07 -0.43
N VAL A 242 9.06 20.36 0.62
CA VAL A 242 9.87 20.06 1.80
C VAL A 242 11.10 19.22 1.42
N CYS A 243 10.99 18.35 0.41
CA CYS A 243 12.13 17.55 -0.06
C CYS A 243 13.13 18.32 -0.94
N GLY A 244 12.82 19.57 -1.29
CA GLY A 244 13.72 20.47 -2.02
C GLY A 244 13.92 20.07 -3.47
N LEU A 245 12.83 20.03 -4.24
CA LEU A 245 12.88 19.88 -5.69
C LEU A 245 13.73 20.96 -6.36
N LYS A 246 14.53 20.54 -7.35
CA LYS A 246 15.36 21.40 -8.20
C LYS A 246 15.26 20.96 -9.65
N ARG A 247 15.62 21.84 -10.58
CA ARG A 247 15.81 21.45 -11.99
C ARG A 247 17.12 20.67 -12.12
N GLY A 248 17.02 19.49 -12.70
CA GLY A 248 18.13 18.65 -13.11
C GLY A 248 18.67 19.02 -14.50
N PRO A 249 19.67 18.27 -15.01
CA PRO A 249 20.41 18.58 -16.24
C PRO A 249 19.56 18.62 -17.51
N ASN A 250 18.47 17.84 -17.56
CA ASN A 250 17.63 17.67 -18.75
C ASN A 250 16.25 18.34 -18.62
N THR A 251 16.15 19.43 -17.86
CA THR A 251 14.87 20.11 -17.51
C THR A 251 13.90 19.29 -16.64
N THR A 252 14.23 18.03 -16.36
CA THR A 252 13.56 17.17 -15.38
C THR A 252 13.71 17.74 -13.97
N LEU A 253 12.68 17.62 -13.16
CA LEU A 253 12.75 17.90 -11.73
C LEU A 253 13.39 16.71 -11.01
N GLU A 254 14.23 17.03 -10.02
CA GLU A 254 14.92 16.07 -9.18
C GLU A 254 14.84 16.51 -7.72
N ILE A 255 14.76 15.52 -6.82
CA ILE A 255 14.84 15.76 -5.37
C ILE A 255 16.33 15.89 -5.01
N ASN A 256 16.78 17.12 -4.73
CA ASN A 256 18.20 17.41 -4.46
C ASN A 256 18.39 18.46 -3.35
N GLY A 257 17.42 18.54 -2.43
CA GLY A 257 17.57 19.22 -1.15
C GLY A 257 18.31 18.36 -0.12
N PRO A 258 18.79 18.92 0.99
CA PRO A 258 19.36 18.15 2.10
C PRO A 258 18.40 17.07 2.63
N LEU A 259 17.11 17.42 2.73
CA LEU A 259 16.04 16.47 3.05
C LEU A 259 15.89 15.41 1.96
N GLY A 260 15.95 15.82 0.69
CA GLY A 260 15.90 14.94 -0.46
C GLY A 260 17.00 13.89 -0.53
N GLN A 261 18.25 14.26 -0.22
CA GLN A 261 19.34 13.30 -0.11
C GLN A 261 19.13 12.32 1.05
N GLY A 262 18.51 12.78 2.14
CA GLY A 262 18.04 11.93 3.24
C GLY A 262 17.05 10.87 2.76
N VAL A 263 16.10 11.22 1.87
CA VAL A 263 15.12 10.28 1.32
C VAL A 263 15.80 9.08 0.65
N PHE A 264 16.81 9.34 -0.18
CA PHE A 264 17.50 8.27 -0.92
C PHE A 264 18.52 7.49 -0.08
N ASN A 265 19.07 8.10 0.97
CA ASN A 265 20.15 7.50 1.76
C ASN A 265 19.70 6.87 3.09
N LYS A 266 18.57 7.30 3.66
CA LYS A 266 18.17 6.95 5.02
C LYS A 266 16.74 6.39 5.13
N GLU A 267 16.04 6.14 4.03
CA GLU A 267 14.62 5.73 4.00
C GLU A 267 13.67 6.75 4.66
N VAL A 268 12.54 7.08 4.01
CA VAL A 268 11.42 7.78 4.67
C VAL A 268 10.23 6.85 4.71
N ASP A 269 9.76 6.53 5.91
CA ASP A 269 8.53 5.80 6.09
C ASP A 269 7.36 6.80 6.20
N PHE A 270 6.34 6.60 5.38
CA PHE A 270 5.19 7.52 5.32
C PHE A 270 4.47 7.62 6.66
N TYR A 271 4.41 6.54 7.43
CA TYR A 271 3.69 6.53 8.70
C TYR A 271 4.55 7.10 9.84
N ARG A 272 5.83 6.69 9.90
CA ARG A 272 6.74 7.12 10.96
C ARG A 272 7.18 8.58 10.80
N GLU A 273 7.69 8.97 9.64
CA GLU A 273 8.24 10.32 9.44
C GLU A 273 7.17 11.35 9.04
N ILE A 274 6.16 10.96 8.26
CA ILE A 274 5.15 11.90 7.74
C ILE A 274 3.93 11.95 8.66
N CYS A 275 3.18 10.85 8.84
CA CYS A 275 1.93 10.87 9.63
C CYS A 275 2.15 11.31 11.09
N ALA A 276 3.24 10.88 11.74
CA ALA A 276 3.54 11.27 13.11
C ALA A 276 3.70 12.79 13.31
N ALA A 277 4.14 13.52 12.27
CA ALA A 277 4.35 14.97 12.34
C ALA A 277 3.03 15.79 12.30
N LEU A 278 1.95 15.19 11.78
CA LEU A 278 0.75 15.92 11.36
C LEU A 278 -0.32 16.09 12.45
N GLY A 279 -0.17 15.41 13.58
CA GLY A 279 -1.13 15.50 14.68
C GLY A 279 -1.28 16.94 15.19
N THR A 280 -2.50 17.41 15.45
CA THR A 280 -2.74 18.79 15.92
C THR A 280 -2.06 19.05 17.27
N GLU A 281 -2.02 18.05 18.15
CA GLU A 281 -1.37 18.08 19.46
C GLU A 281 0.09 17.59 19.44
N THR A 282 0.60 17.18 18.27
CA THR A 282 2.01 16.84 18.12
C THR A 282 2.87 18.11 18.21
N THR A 283 3.75 18.17 19.21
CA THR A 283 4.81 19.18 19.33
C THR A 283 6.11 18.69 18.68
N GLU A 284 7.06 19.59 18.42
CA GLU A 284 8.37 19.21 17.85
C GLU A 284 9.08 18.18 18.73
N ASP A 285 9.12 18.39 20.06
CA ASP A 285 9.76 17.48 21.01
C ASP A 285 9.09 16.10 21.02
N LEU A 286 7.75 16.06 20.99
CA LEU A 286 7.01 14.81 20.94
C LEU A 286 7.27 14.06 19.64
N TYR A 287 7.26 14.77 18.51
CA TYR A 287 7.54 14.20 17.20
C TYR A 287 8.93 13.53 17.20
N LEU A 288 9.96 14.27 17.64
CA LEU A 288 11.33 13.77 17.71
C LEU A 288 11.44 12.53 18.60
N GLN A 289 10.84 12.57 19.79
CA GLN A 289 10.81 11.42 20.69
C GLN A 289 10.16 10.21 20.01
N THR A 290 9.01 10.40 19.37
CA THR A 290 8.22 9.34 18.74
C THR A 290 9.00 8.67 17.61
N VAL A 291 9.53 9.45 16.67
CA VAL A 291 10.23 8.89 15.50
C VAL A 291 11.56 8.23 15.89
N GLN A 292 12.26 8.76 16.89
CA GLN A 292 13.49 8.15 17.43
C GLN A 292 13.20 6.82 18.13
N GLN A 293 12.15 6.76 18.96
CA GLN A 293 11.71 5.50 19.60
C GLN A 293 11.28 4.45 18.55
N CYS A 294 10.71 4.89 17.43
CA CYS A 294 10.36 4.04 16.30
C CYS A 294 11.56 3.69 15.38
N GLY A 295 12.79 4.04 15.78
CA GLY A 295 14.01 3.68 15.06
C GLY A 295 14.26 4.48 13.78
N SER A 296 13.83 5.73 13.71
CA SER A 296 14.18 6.61 12.59
C SER A 296 15.71 6.77 12.49
N PRO A 297 16.31 6.55 11.31
CA PRO A 297 17.75 6.71 11.11
C PRO A 297 18.16 8.18 10.83
N TRP A 298 17.21 9.10 10.86
CA TRP A 298 17.41 10.51 10.56
C TRP A 298 17.97 11.26 11.77
N ASP A 299 18.86 12.21 11.52
CA ASP A 299 19.37 13.08 12.59
C ASP A 299 18.31 14.10 13.00
N THR A 300 18.42 14.57 14.25
CA THR A 300 17.47 15.50 14.87
C THR A 300 17.28 16.79 14.05
N GLY A 301 18.34 17.34 13.46
CA GLY A 301 18.24 18.57 12.66
C GLY A 301 17.35 18.38 11.44
N THR A 302 17.58 17.29 10.71
CA THR A 302 16.80 16.92 9.54
C THR A 302 15.33 16.63 9.90
N LEU A 303 15.09 15.91 11.00
CA LEU A 303 13.73 15.64 11.50
C LEU A 303 12.98 16.93 11.88
N LYS A 304 13.64 17.92 12.50
CA LYS A 304 13.04 19.22 12.82
C LYS A 304 12.60 19.95 11.56
N THR A 305 13.43 20.00 10.53
CA THR A 305 13.07 20.64 9.25
C THR A 305 11.88 19.94 8.60
N LEU A 306 11.86 18.59 8.61
CA LEU A 306 10.72 17.82 8.11
C LEU A 306 9.44 18.15 8.89
N TYR A 307 9.47 18.12 10.22
CA TYR A 307 8.33 18.46 11.07
C TYR A 307 7.79 19.86 10.79
N GLN A 308 8.66 20.88 10.72
CA GLN A 308 8.27 22.25 10.46
C GLN A 308 7.60 22.42 9.09
N GLY A 309 8.09 21.70 8.08
CA GLY A 309 7.52 21.68 6.75
C GLY A 309 6.15 20.99 6.67
N LEU A 310 5.93 19.95 7.49
CA LEU A 310 4.70 19.15 7.45
C LEU A 310 3.60 19.67 8.38
N LYS A 311 3.96 20.27 9.53
CA LYS A 311 3.03 20.70 10.57
C LYS A 311 1.83 21.55 10.09
N PRO A 312 1.95 22.40 9.05
CA PRO A 312 0.81 23.17 8.55
C PRO A 312 -0.30 22.34 7.89
N LEU A 313 -0.01 21.09 7.50
CA LEU A 313 -0.96 20.23 6.79
C LEU A 313 -2.03 19.69 7.75
N ALA A 314 -3.29 19.71 7.29
CA ALA A 314 -4.39 19.10 8.02
C ALA A 314 -4.31 17.57 7.91
N PHE A 315 -4.66 16.87 9.00
CA PHE A 315 -4.76 15.41 9.01
C PHE A 315 -6.06 14.98 9.69
N ARG A 316 -6.82 14.13 8.99
CA ARG A 316 -8.09 13.57 9.46
C ARG A 316 -8.08 12.05 9.36
N VAL A 317 -8.96 11.41 10.11
CA VAL A 317 -9.21 9.97 9.99
C VAL A 317 -10.70 9.73 9.70
N ASN A 318 -10.99 8.85 8.75
CA ASN A 318 -12.31 8.28 8.56
C ASN A 318 -12.29 6.82 9.02
N ALA A 319 -12.87 6.58 10.20
CA ALA A 319 -13.01 5.23 10.75
C ALA A 319 -14.19 4.51 10.09
N LEU A 320 -13.89 3.43 9.37
CA LEU A 320 -14.86 2.56 8.71
C LEU A 320 -15.66 1.77 9.75
N THR A 321 -16.91 1.44 9.42
CA THR A 321 -17.74 0.65 10.34
C THR A 321 -17.29 -0.81 10.42
N HIS A 322 -16.89 -1.35 9.27
CA HIS A 322 -16.43 -2.73 9.12
C HIS A 322 -15.25 -2.77 8.16
N CYS A 323 -14.14 -3.34 8.61
CA CYS A 323 -12.98 -3.61 7.77
C CYS A 323 -12.27 -4.87 8.24
N ASP A 324 -12.08 -5.83 7.34
CA ASP A 324 -11.29 -7.03 7.59
C ASP A 324 -9.93 -7.00 6.89
N PHE A 325 -8.96 -7.64 7.52
CA PHE A 325 -7.57 -7.72 7.09
C PHE A 325 -7.21 -9.16 6.74
N LEU A 326 -6.88 -9.40 5.47
CA LEU A 326 -6.28 -10.65 5.04
C LEU A 326 -4.84 -10.38 4.63
N HIS A 327 -3.89 -10.84 5.45
CA HIS A 327 -2.46 -10.64 5.22
C HIS A 327 -1.91 -11.71 4.29
N PHE A 328 -1.04 -11.34 3.36
CA PHE A 328 -0.33 -12.27 2.47
C PHE A 328 1.19 -12.10 2.59
N GLY A 329 1.64 -11.64 3.76
CA GLY A 329 3.03 -11.23 4.00
C GLY A 329 4.02 -12.34 4.33
N THR A 330 3.54 -13.55 4.61
CA THR A 330 4.34 -14.74 4.98
C THR A 330 3.70 -16.01 4.43
N THR A 331 4.49 -17.08 4.32
CA THR A 331 4.02 -18.41 3.89
C THR A 331 2.78 -18.89 4.66
N ARG A 332 2.79 -18.81 6.00
CA ARG A 332 1.65 -19.19 6.83
C ARG A 332 0.43 -18.30 6.59
N GLN A 333 0.64 -16.99 6.48
CA GLN A 333 -0.45 -16.04 6.29
C GLN A 333 -1.19 -16.26 4.96
N ILE A 334 -0.50 -16.68 3.90
CA ILE A 334 -1.17 -16.98 2.63
C ILE A 334 -2.12 -18.15 2.77
N ILE A 335 -1.71 -19.22 3.44
CA ILE A 335 -2.58 -20.37 3.71
C ILE A 335 -3.81 -19.89 4.48
N THR A 336 -3.62 -19.26 5.65
CA THR A 336 -4.72 -18.86 6.52
C THR A 336 -5.67 -17.86 5.85
N SER A 337 -5.13 -16.89 5.09
CA SER A 337 -5.91 -15.87 4.40
C SER A 337 -6.64 -16.43 3.18
N ALA A 338 -6.04 -17.38 2.46
CA ALA A 338 -6.69 -18.06 1.34
C ALA A 338 -7.88 -18.90 1.82
N TYR A 339 -7.75 -19.64 2.92
CA TYR A 339 -8.91 -20.35 3.51
C TYR A 339 -9.99 -19.39 4.00
N ALA A 340 -9.61 -18.31 4.69
CA ALA A 340 -10.57 -17.30 5.15
C ALA A 340 -11.35 -16.69 3.97
N LEU A 341 -10.67 -16.44 2.85
CA LEU A 341 -11.30 -15.95 1.62
C LEU A 341 -12.31 -16.95 1.05
N ILE A 342 -11.93 -18.22 0.91
CA ILE A 342 -12.82 -19.25 0.35
C ILE A 342 -14.01 -19.51 1.25
N GLN A 343 -13.83 -19.59 2.59
CA GLN A 343 -14.94 -19.82 3.52
C GLN A 343 -16.02 -18.74 3.41
N ARG A 344 -15.63 -17.50 3.11
CA ARG A 344 -16.55 -16.39 2.90
C ARG A 344 -17.31 -16.49 1.57
N GLU A 345 -16.65 -16.97 0.52
CA GLU A 345 -17.22 -17.04 -0.83
C GLU A 345 -18.02 -18.32 -1.09
N ARG A 346 -17.55 -19.43 -0.52
CA ARG A 346 -18.14 -20.75 -0.61
C ARG A 346 -18.64 -21.10 0.78
N LEU A 347 -19.95 -20.92 0.99
CA LEU A 347 -20.67 -21.22 2.25
C LEU A 347 -20.45 -22.64 2.82
N ASN A 348 -19.72 -23.55 2.14
CA ASN A 348 -19.64 -24.98 2.44
C ASN A 348 -18.29 -25.67 2.13
N THR A 349 -17.16 -24.97 2.01
CA THR A 349 -15.86 -25.69 1.88
C THR A 349 -15.41 -26.26 3.22
N ALA A 350 -15.06 -27.55 3.26
CA ALA A 350 -14.56 -28.19 4.46
C ALA A 350 -13.20 -27.55 4.83
N PRO A 351 -13.02 -27.05 6.07
CA PRO A 351 -11.85 -26.26 6.49
C PRO A 351 -10.50 -27.01 6.52
N ARG A 352 -10.44 -28.24 5.99
CA ARG A 352 -9.27 -29.12 6.05
C ARG A 352 -8.79 -29.64 4.69
N GLU A 353 -9.42 -29.30 3.58
CA GLU A 353 -8.97 -29.74 2.25
C GLU A 353 -7.81 -28.89 1.71
N VAL A 354 -6.90 -29.46 0.92
CA VAL A 354 -5.81 -28.73 0.27
C VAL A 354 -6.34 -27.70 -0.73
N LEU A 355 -5.81 -26.48 -0.69
CA LEU A 355 -6.10 -25.45 -1.69
C LEU A 355 -5.27 -25.71 -2.95
N SER A 356 -5.93 -26.22 -3.98
CA SER A 356 -5.34 -26.44 -5.31
C SER A 356 -5.62 -25.25 -6.22
N LEU A 357 -4.59 -24.49 -6.58
CA LEU A 357 -4.69 -23.30 -7.42
C LEU A 357 -3.86 -23.49 -8.69
N ASN A 358 -4.42 -23.21 -9.88
CA ASN A 358 -3.65 -23.20 -11.14
C ASN A 358 -2.87 -24.49 -11.44
N ASN A 359 -3.26 -25.63 -10.85
CA ASN A 359 -2.58 -26.90 -11.03
C ASN A 359 -3.14 -27.64 -12.24
N ARG A 360 -2.27 -28.39 -12.92
CA ARG A 360 -2.68 -29.41 -13.87
C ARG A 360 -2.60 -30.77 -13.17
N ILE A 361 -3.75 -31.41 -12.97
CA ILE A 361 -3.84 -32.74 -12.35
C ILE A 361 -4.34 -33.71 -13.42
N THR A 362 -3.61 -34.79 -13.69
CA THR A 362 -4.04 -35.85 -14.63
C THR A 362 -5.06 -36.78 -13.96
N ASP A 363 -5.67 -37.68 -14.73
CA ASP A 363 -6.63 -38.67 -14.21
C ASP A 363 -6.05 -39.58 -13.11
N THR A 364 -4.72 -39.75 -13.09
CA THR A 364 -3.99 -40.54 -12.09
C THR A 364 -3.42 -39.70 -10.95
N GLY A 365 -3.37 -38.39 -11.10
CA GLY A 365 -2.80 -37.48 -10.12
C GLY A 365 -3.74 -37.25 -8.94
N GLN A 366 -3.19 -37.21 -7.73
CA GLN A 366 -3.95 -36.94 -6.50
C GLN A 366 -3.15 -36.08 -5.55
N ILE A 367 -3.83 -35.16 -4.85
CA ILE A 367 -3.23 -34.37 -3.77
C ILE A 367 -3.90 -34.80 -2.47
N GLN A 368 -3.10 -35.31 -1.54
CA GLN A 368 -3.54 -35.77 -0.23
C GLN A 368 -2.89 -34.91 0.85
N GLY A 369 -3.69 -34.37 1.77
CA GLY A 369 -3.17 -33.56 2.86
C GLY A 369 -4.23 -32.67 3.48
N THR A 370 -3.79 -31.80 4.37
CA THR A 370 -4.64 -30.79 5.00
C THR A 370 -3.93 -29.46 5.06
N THR A 371 -4.70 -28.37 5.19
CA THR A 371 -4.20 -27.03 5.54
C THR A 371 -3.00 -26.55 4.70
N SER A 372 -2.96 -26.92 3.42
CA SER A 372 -1.86 -26.65 2.51
C SER A 372 -2.34 -25.89 1.27
N LEU A 373 -1.43 -25.17 0.62
CA LEU A 373 -1.64 -24.53 -0.67
C LEU A 373 -0.69 -25.15 -1.70
N VAL A 374 -1.24 -25.68 -2.78
CA VAL A 374 -0.50 -26.23 -3.92
C VAL A 374 -0.83 -25.38 -5.12
N GLU A 375 0.17 -24.82 -5.78
CA GLU A 375 -0.02 -23.87 -6.86
C GLU A 375 0.91 -24.07 -8.05
N GLY A 376 0.37 -23.92 -9.27
CA GLY A 376 1.15 -23.97 -10.50
C GLY A 376 1.90 -25.30 -10.73
N CYS A 377 1.45 -26.40 -10.13
CA CYS A 377 2.07 -27.71 -10.19
C CYS A 377 1.49 -28.59 -11.30
N CYS A 378 2.29 -29.51 -11.84
CA CYS A 378 1.84 -30.60 -12.70
C CYS A 378 1.83 -31.91 -11.90
N ILE A 379 0.64 -32.40 -11.57
CA ILE A 379 0.45 -33.58 -10.71
C ILE A 379 0.01 -34.76 -11.57
N GLN A 380 0.94 -35.68 -11.84
CA GLN A 380 0.70 -36.90 -12.62
C GLN A 380 0.54 -38.15 -11.74
N ASP A 381 1.03 -38.09 -10.49
CA ASP A 381 0.94 -39.13 -9.48
C ASP A 381 0.58 -38.52 -8.10
N THR A 382 0.66 -39.31 -7.03
CA THR A 382 0.22 -38.91 -5.68
C THR A 382 1.20 -37.96 -4.99
N LEU A 383 0.72 -36.79 -4.58
CA LEU A 383 1.43 -35.84 -3.71
C LEU A 383 0.84 -35.87 -2.30
N THR A 384 1.62 -36.29 -1.31
CA THR A 384 1.19 -36.37 0.10
C THR A 384 1.83 -35.28 0.94
N LEU A 385 1.01 -34.43 1.56
CA LEU A 385 1.45 -33.29 2.35
C LEU A 385 1.07 -33.47 3.83
N ALA A 386 2.08 -33.39 4.70
CA ALA A 386 1.89 -33.41 6.15
C ALA A 386 1.91 -31.99 6.72
N GLY A 387 0.76 -31.49 7.18
CA GLY A 387 0.65 -30.19 7.85
C GLY A 387 0.57 -28.99 6.89
N ASP A 388 1.05 -27.83 7.34
CA ASP A 388 0.87 -26.54 6.66
C ASP A 388 1.94 -26.28 5.57
N ASN A 389 1.70 -26.76 4.35
CA ASN A 389 2.65 -26.65 3.24
C ASN A 389 2.25 -25.59 2.22
N VAL A 390 3.24 -24.90 1.64
CA VAL A 390 3.09 -24.16 0.39
C VAL A 390 4.00 -24.80 -0.65
N VAL A 391 3.39 -25.40 -1.68
CA VAL A 391 4.07 -26.05 -2.79
C VAL A 391 3.77 -25.24 -4.05
N ALA A 392 4.81 -24.78 -4.75
CA ALA A 392 4.66 -23.97 -5.95
C ALA A 392 5.56 -24.51 -7.07
N GLY A 393 5.01 -24.71 -8.27
CA GLY A 393 5.78 -25.03 -9.48
C GLY A 393 6.45 -26.41 -9.49
N LEU A 394 5.85 -27.43 -8.86
CA LEU A 394 6.39 -28.79 -8.80
C LEU A 394 5.81 -29.71 -9.88
N ASP A 395 6.65 -30.54 -10.49
CA ASP A 395 6.23 -31.65 -11.36
C ASP A 395 6.27 -32.98 -10.59
N VAL A 396 5.11 -33.54 -10.27
CA VAL A 396 4.96 -34.81 -9.53
C VAL A 396 4.70 -35.94 -10.51
N THR A 397 5.77 -36.66 -10.88
CA THR A 397 5.73 -37.79 -11.84
C THR A 397 5.77 -39.16 -11.17
N HIS A 398 6.06 -39.19 -9.87
CA HIS A 398 6.09 -40.38 -9.01
C HIS A 398 5.51 -40.00 -7.63
N PRO A 399 5.08 -40.97 -6.80
CA PRO A 399 4.53 -40.68 -5.48
C PRO A 399 5.56 -39.98 -4.58
N MET A 400 5.14 -38.91 -3.90
CA MET A 400 5.99 -38.11 -3.00
C MET A 400 5.31 -37.77 -1.68
#